data_AF-A0A662DDU0-F1
#
_entry.id   AF-A0A662DDU0-F1
#
_cell.length_a   1.000
_cell.length_b   1.000
_cell.length_c   1.000
_cell.angle_alpha   90.00
_cell.angle_beta   90.00
_cell.angle_gamma   90.00
#
_symmetry.space_group_name_H-M   'P 1'
#
loop_
_entity.id
_entity.type
_entity.pdbx_description
1 polymer ?
#
loop_
_entity_poly.entity_id
_entity_poly.type
_entity_poly.pdbx_seq_one_letter_code
_entity_poly.pdbx_strand_id
1 'polypeptide(L)'
;NGKLLVAADFNSKEDVGGNKGTSWQSHFGVEYAITNALALRLGSDRGNFTAGFGFKFALPGKLAPNAALDYSYTSNSDLGSASRFSLTILFK
;
A
#
# COMPACT_ATOMS: atom_id res chain seq x y z
N ASN A 1 -16.92 13.34 -7.03
CA ASN A 1 -16.84 13.17 -5.57
C ASN A 1 -15.66 12.27 -5.24
N GLY A 2 -14.59 12.82 -4.67
CA GLY A 2 -13.44 12.04 -4.20
C GLY A 2 -13.71 11.43 -2.83
N LYS A 3 -13.06 10.30 -2.53
CA LYS A 3 -13.13 9.64 -1.21
C LYS A 3 -11.74 9.67 -0.58
N LEU A 4 -11.66 10.15 0.67
CA LEU A 4 -10.44 10.14 1.46
C LEU A 4 -10.54 9.04 2.53
N LEU A 5 -9.49 8.25 2.62
CA LEU A 5 -9.30 7.22 3.64
C LEU A 5 -7.98 7.51 4.36
N VAL A 6 -8.00 7.46 5.68
CA VAL A 6 -6.81 7.66 6.53
C VAL A 6 -6.71 6.46 7.45
N ALA A 7 -5.51 5.88 7.56
CA ALA A 7 -5.21 4.75 8.41
C ALA A 7 -3.91 5.00 9.17
N ALA A 8 -3.87 4.58 10.43
CA ALA A 8 -2.69 4.59 11.26
C ALA A 8 -2.72 3.37 12.16
N ASP A 9 -1.61 2.65 12.24
CA ASP A 9 -1.46 1.50 13.12
C ASP A 9 -0.08 1.50 13.80
N PHE A 10 -0.09 0.96 15.01
CA PHE A 10 1.08 0.90 15.89
C PHE A 10 1.18 -0.52 16.42
N ASN A 11 2.36 -1.10 16.28
CA ASN A 11 2.64 -2.45 16.73
C ASN A 11 3.91 -2.45 17.58
N SER A 12 3.88 -3.18 18.68
CA SER A 12 5.02 -3.38 19.57
C SER A 12 5.32 -4.86 19.65
N LYS A 13 6.57 -5.23 19.33
CA LYS A 13 7.07 -6.59 19.55
C LYS A 13 8.11 -6.56 20.65
N GLU A 14 7.86 -7.34 21.69
CA GLU A 14 8.86 -7.74 22.67
C GLU A 14 9.53 -9.02 22.19
N ASP A 15 10.86 -9.00 22.03
CA ASP A 15 11.63 -10.17 21.65
C ASP A 15 11.69 -11.18 22.82
N VAL A 16 11.07 -12.36 22.63
CA VAL A 16 11.16 -13.47 23.58
C VAL A 16 12.38 -14.32 23.21
N GLY A 17 13.50 -14.12 23.89
CA GLY A 17 14.71 -14.93 23.64
C GLY A 17 16.08 -14.34 24.02
N GLY A 18 16.15 -13.40 24.97
CA GLY A 18 17.44 -13.00 25.57
C GLY A 18 18.17 -11.82 24.92
N ASN A 19 17.66 -11.24 23.82
CA ASN A 19 18.09 -9.92 23.35
C ASN A 19 17.11 -8.85 23.86
N LYS A 20 17.59 -7.94 24.72
CA LYS A 20 16.77 -6.83 25.23
C LYS A 20 16.59 -5.79 24.12
N GLY A 21 15.39 -5.68 23.57
CA GLY A 21 14.97 -4.57 22.72
C GLY A 21 13.47 -4.60 22.46
N THR A 22 12.75 -3.54 22.85
CA THR A 22 11.36 -3.35 22.41
C THR A 22 11.42 -2.81 20.98
N SER A 23 10.94 -3.57 20.00
CA SER A 23 10.83 -3.06 18.63
C SER A 23 9.46 -2.44 18.41
N TRP A 24 9.46 -1.12 18.20
CA TRP A 24 8.26 -0.36 17.87
C TRP A 24 8.15 -0.23 16.35
N GLN A 25 7.00 -0.58 15.80
CA GLN A 25 6.70 -0.46 14.39
C GLN A 25 5.45 0.39 14.25
N SER A 26 5.56 1.50 13.52
CA SER A 26 4.43 2.39 13.25
C SER A 26 4.21 2.48 11.75
N HIS A 27 2.95 2.44 11.35
CA HIS A 27 2.52 2.55 9.97
C HIS A 27 1.44 3.62 9.88
N PHE A 28 1.61 4.52 8.91
CA PHE A 28 0.66 5.59 8.63
C PHE A 28 0.39 5.60 7.15
N GLY A 29 -0.88 5.75 6.75
CA GLY A 29 -1.28 5.73 5.35
C GLY A 29 -2.47 6.63 5.10
N VAL A 30 -2.43 7.32 3.96
CA VAL A 30 -3.54 8.09 3.43
C VAL A 30 -3.78 7.60 2.01
N GLU A 31 -5.03 7.26 1.70
CA GLU A 31 -5.50 6.95 0.36
C GLU A 31 -6.53 8.00 -0.07
N TYR A 32 -6.30 8.59 -1.24
CA TYR A 32 -7.22 9.53 -1.87
C TYR A 32 -7.71 8.97 -3.21
N ALA A 33 -8.97 8.57 -3.26
CA ALA A 33 -9.65 8.18 -4.49
C ALA A 33 -10.08 9.44 -5.25
N ILE A 34 -9.33 9.78 -6.30
CA ILE A 34 -9.64 10.90 -7.21
C ILE A 34 -10.92 10.58 -7.98
N THR A 35 -11.03 9.34 -8.46
CA THR A 35 -12.21 8.81 -9.14
C THR A 35 -12.49 7.38 -8.67
N ASN A 36 -13.59 6.78 -9.13
CA ASN A 36 -13.83 5.35 -8.89
C ASN A 36 -12.77 4.44 -9.57
N ALA A 37 -12.02 4.97 -10.53
CA ALA A 37 -10.98 4.26 -11.26
C ALA A 37 -9.56 4.59 -10.79
N LEU A 38 -9.32 5.73 -10.14
CA LEU A 38 -7.98 6.19 -9.79
C LEU A 38 -7.88 6.55 -8.30
N ALA A 39 -6.89 5.98 -7.64
CA ALA A 39 -6.53 6.29 -6.26
C ALA A 39 -5.04 6.61 -6.14
N LEU A 40 -4.71 7.58 -5.28
CA LEU A 40 -3.34 7.89 -4.85
C LEU A 40 -3.15 7.45 -3.40
N ARG A 41 -1.95 6.97 -3.07
CA ARG A 41 -1.59 6.50 -1.74
C ARG A 41 -0.28 7.12 -1.32
N LEU A 42 -0.24 7.61 -0.09
CA LEU A 42 0.97 8.12 0.56
C LEU A 42 1.02 7.56 1.98
N GLY A 43 2.20 7.27 2.49
CA GLY A 43 2.33 6.72 3.82
C GLY A 43 3.74 6.68 4.33
N SER A 44 3.87 6.10 5.52
CA SER A 44 5.13 5.73 6.13
C SER A 44 5.00 4.36 6.79
N ASP A 45 6.01 3.52 6.61
CA ASP A 45 6.12 2.18 7.20
C ASP A 45 7.43 2.12 7.99
N ARG A 46 7.37 2.03 9.33
CA ARG A 46 8.57 1.95 10.20
C ARG A 46 9.59 3.06 9.94
N GLY A 47 9.11 4.29 9.69
CA GLY A 47 9.94 5.46 9.38
C GLY A 47 10.33 5.60 7.90
N ASN A 48 10.03 4.61 7.06
CA ASN A 48 10.29 4.63 5.62
C ASN A 48 9.13 5.28 4.88
N PHE A 49 9.41 6.13 3.89
CA PHE A 49 8.36 6.76 3.08
C PHE A 49 7.78 5.75 2.08
N THR A 50 6.46 5.76 1.93
CA THR A 50 5.73 4.98 0.93
C THR A 50 4.84 5.89 0.09
N ALA A 51 4.79 5.60 -1.22
CA ALA A 51 3.92 6.30 -2.15
C ALA A 51 3.41 5.33 -3.20
N GLY A 52 2.25 5.58 -3.78
CA GLY A 52 1.70 4.70 -4.79
C GLY A 52 0.46 5.26 -5.46
N PHE A 53 0.03 4.56 -6.50
CA PHE A 53 -1.23 4.82 -7.15
C PHE A 53 -1.86 3.51 -7.61
N GLY A 54 -3.19 3.50 -7.68
CA GLY A 54 -3.98 2.37 -8.11
C GLY A 54 -4.92 2.79 -9.22
N PHE A 55 -4.98 1.99 -10.27
CA PHE A 55 -5.87 2.19 -11.41
C PHE A 55 -6.77 0.96 -11.62
N LYS A 56 -8.08 1.16 -11.64
CA LYS A 56 -9.08 0.12 -11.92
C LYS A 56 -9.59 0.26 -13.35
N PHE A 57 -9.69 -0.86 -14.04
CA PHE A 57 -10.18 -0.94 -15.41
C PHE A 57 -10.97 -2.22 -15.65
N ALA A 58 -11.74 -2.26 -16.73
CA ALA A 58 -12.46 -3.44 -17.17
C ALA A 58 -11.89 -3.88 -18.52
N LEU A 59 -11.64 -5.18 -18.69
CA LEU A 59 -11.22 -5.71 -19.99
C LEU A 59 -12.43 -5.94 -20.90
N PRO A 60 -12.30 -5.70 -22.22
CA PRO A 60 -13.35 -5.97 -23.19
C PRO A 60 -13.79 -7.45 -23.17
N GLY A 61 -15.08 -7.71 -23.39
CA GLY A 61 -15.57 -9.07 -23.62
C GLY A 61 -16.03 -9.87 -22.39
N LYS A 62 -16.41 -9.21 -21.28
CA LYS A 62 -16.93 -9.85 -20.04
C LYS A 62 -15.97 -10.81 -19.32
N LEU A 63 -14.77 -11.05 -19.84
CA LEU A 63 -13.80 -11.99 -19.25
C LEU A 63 -13.24 -11.51 -17.92
N ALA A 64 -12.97 -10.21 -17.79
CA ALA A 64 -12.52 -9.61 -16.53
C ALA A 64 -13.17 -8.24 -16.34
N PRO A 65 -14.41 -8.20 -15.81
CA PRO A 65 -15.12 -6.95 -15.60
C PRO A 65 -14.45 -6.07 -14.54
N ASN A 66 -13.61 -6.66 -13.69
CA ASN A 66 -12.86 -5.96 -12.64
C ASN A 66 -11.38 -6.34 -12.73
N ALA A 67 -10.56 -5.42 -13.23
CA ALA A 67 -9.12 -5.47 -13.15
C ALA A 67 -8.59 -4.24 -12.40
N ALA A 68 -7.45 -4.40 -11.75
CA ALA A 68 -6.75 -3.32 -11.05
C ALA A 68 -5.25 -3.46 -11.26
N LEU A 69 -4.59 -2.34 -11.52
CA LEU A 69 -3.14 -2.20 -11.55
C LEU A 69 -2.75 -1.26 -10.40
N ASP A 70 -1.92 -1.75 -9.50
CA ASP A 70 -1.40 -0.97 -8.38
C ASP A 70 0.12 -0.88 -8.48
N TYR A 71 0.62 0.34 -8.31
CA TYR A 71 2.04 0.63 -8.16
C TYR A 71 2.29 1.20 -6.78
N SER A 72 3.33 0.70 -6.12
CA SER A 72 3.81 1.27 -4.85
C SER A 72 5.33 1.33 -4.82
N TYR A 73 5.82 2.48 -4.38
CA TYR A 73 7.20 2.77 -4.06
C TYR A 73 7.38 2.76 -2.54
N THR A 74 8.49 2.21 -2.08
CA THR A 74 8.95 2.35 -0.69
C THR A 74 10.45 2.62 -0.67
N SER A 75 10.87 3.56 0.17
CA SER A 75 12.28 3.87 0.40
C SER A 75 12.70 3.27 1.72
N ASN A 76 13.58 2.26 1.72
CA ASN A 76 14.07 1.58 2.91
C ASN A 76 15.54 1.93 3.15
N SER A 77 15.92 2.24 4.38
CA SER A 77 17.31 2.53 4.76
C SER A 77 18.29 1.37 4.50
N ASP A 78 17.80 0.13 4.56
CA ASP A 78 18.63 -1.07 4.52
C ASP A 78 18.65 -1.72 3.12
N LEU A 79 17.55 -1.60 2.39
CA LEU A 79 17.34 -2.23 1.07
C LEU A 79 17.32 -1.21 -0.08
N GLY A 80 17.46 0.09 0.21
CA GLY A 80 17.30 1.16 -0.76
C GLY A 80 15.84 1.33 -1.21
N SER A 81 15.64 1.79 -2.44
CA SER A 81 14.30 1.97 -3.00
C SER A 81 13.75 0.68 -3.62
N ALA A 82 12.55 0.27 -3.22
CA ALA A 82 11.81 -0.82 -3.83
C ALA A 82 10.57 -0.32 -4.58
N SER A 83 10.40 -0.81 -5.80
CA SER A 83 9.20 -0.62 -6.63
C SER A 83 8.42 -1.91 -6.68
N ARG A 84 7.12 -1.86 -6.40
CA ARG A 84 6.22 -3.01 -6.45
C ARG A 84 5.10 -2.72 -7.44
N PHE A 85 4.82 -3.71 -8.28
CA PHE A 85 3.72 -3.70 -9.24
C PHE A 85 2.81 -4.87 -8.92
N SER A 86 1.50 -4.61 -8.88
CA SER A 86 0.48 -5.63 -8.68
C SER A 86 -0.58 -5.50 -9.74
N LEU A 87 -0.90 -6.62 -10.40
CA LEU A 87 -1.98 -6.71 -11.36
C LEU A 87 -3.00 -7.71 -10.82
N THR A 88 -4.21 -7.22 -10.55
CA THR A 88 -5.34 -8.03 -10.15
C THR A 88 -6.29 -8.15 -11.33
N ILE A 89 -6.66 -9.37 -11.69
CA ILE A 89 -7.66 -9.66 -12.71
C ILE A 89 -8.69 -10.59 -12.06
N LEU A 90 -9.94 -10.12 -11.94
CA LEU A 90 -11.03 -10.94 -11.44
C LEU A 90 -11.82 -11.48 -12.62
N PHE A 91 -11.68 -12.80 -12.85
CA PHE A 91 -12.47 -13.52 -13.84
C PHE A 91 -13.87 -13.80 -13.32
N LYS A 92 -14.84 -13.90 -14.24
CA LYS A 92 -16.22 -14.27 -13.95
C LYS A 92 -16.47 -15.75 -14.25
#